data_AF-A0A3B9IDW7-F1
#
_entry.id   AF-A0A3B9IDW7-F1
#
_cell.length_a   1.000
_cell.length_b   1.000
_cell.length_c   1.000
_cell.angle_alpha   90.00
_cell.angle_beta   90.00
_cell.angle_gamma   90.00
#
_symmetry.space_group_name_H-M   'P 1'
#
loop_
_entity.id
_entity.type
_entity.pdbx_description
1 polymer ?
#
loop_
_entity_poly.entity_id
_entity_poly.type
_entity_poly.pdbx_seq_one_letter_code
_entity_poly.pdbx_strand_id
1 'polypeptide(L)'
;VQFHPTAMDLGGDPMPLASEAIRGAGAALIDGAGRPVMAGIPGGDLAPRDVVARQVAATIDAGDRVFLDARAAIGPGFAARFPTAAAACRKAGIDPASQPIPVAPAAHYHMGGI
;
A
#
# COMPACT_ATOMS: atom_id res chain seq x y z
N VAL A 1 2.71 17.14 -9.04
CA VAL A 1 3.33 16.17 -8.10
C VAL A 1 2.63 14.83 -8.28
N GLN A 2 3.37 13.74 -8.49
CA GLN A 2 2.82 12.39 -8.52
C GLN A 2 3.00 11.76 -7.14
N PHE A 3 1.90 11.33 -6.54
CA PHE A 3 1.91 10.61 -5.26
C PHE A 3 2.17 9.12 -5.50
N HIS A 4 2.95 8.48 -4.64
CA HIS A 4 2.98 7.02 -4.57
C HIS A 4 1.78 6.56 -3.74
N PRO A 5 0.92 5.66 -4.26
CA PRO A 5 -0.34 5.30 -3.60
C PRO A 5 -0.13 4.52 -2.30
N THR A 6 1.00 3.82 -2.18
CA THR A 6 1.25 2.84 -1.11
C THR A 6 2.63 3.03 -0.48
N ALA A 7 2.88 4.19 0.14
CA ALA A 7 4.02 4.30 1.05
C ALA A 7 3.68 3.57 2.35
N MET A 8 4.58 2.75 2.85
CA MET A 8 4.37 1.96 4.07
C MET A 8 4.54 2.88 5.27
N ASP A 9 3.43 3.15 5.97
CA ASP A 9 3.37 4.02 7.15
C ASP A 9 3.87 3.27 8.38
N LEU A 10 5.19 3.11 8.43
CA LEU A 10 5.91 2.29 9.42
C LEU A 10 6.69 3.13 10.44
N GLY A 11 6.43 4.45 10.51
CA GLY A 11 7.16 5.38 11.38
C GLY A 11 8.59 5.72 10.92
N GLY A 12 8.94 5.39 9.67
CA GLY A 12 10.23 5.76 9.06
C GLY A 12 10.11 6.94 8.10
N ASP A 13 11.15 7.77 8.04
CA ASP A 13 11.27 8.91 7.10
C ASP A 13 12.60 8.81 6.30
N PRO A 14 12.56 8.71 4.95
CA PRO A 14 11.37 8.60 4.11
C PRO A 14 10.68 7.25 4.27
N MET A 15 9.35 7.25 4.12
CA MET A 15 8.54 6.02 4.17
C MET A 15 8.98 5.02 3.09
N PRO A 16 9.31 3.77 3.45
CA PRO A 16 9.57 2.72 2.48
C PRO A 16 8.36 2.51 1.55
N LEU A 17 8.58 2.32 0.26
CA LEU A 17 7.47 2.09 -0.68
C LEU A 17 7.07 0.62 -0.78
N ALA A 18 5.77 0.34 -0.66
CA ALA A 18 5.21 -0.93 -1.10
C ALA A 18 5.02 -0.87 -2.62
N SER A 19 5.85 -1.58 -3.37
CA SER A 19 5.83 -1.54 -4.84
C SER A 19 4.50 -2.03 -5.42
N GLU A 20 4.16 -1.57 -6.63
CA GLU A 20 2.97 -2.07 -7.36
C GLU A 20 3.04 -3.58 -7.58
N ALA A 21 4.24 -4.17 -7.57
CA ALA A 21 4.43 -5.62 -7.67
C ALA A 21 3.77 -6.40 -6.52
N ILE A 22 3.59 -5.80 -5.34
CA ILE A 22 2.90 -6.44 -4.21
C ILE A 22 1.39 -6.51 -4.51
N ARG A 23 0.80 -5.44 -5.04
CA ARG A 23 -0.59 -5.45 -5.55
C ARG A 23 -0.73 -6.41 -6.74
N GLY A 24 0.22 -6.40 -7.67
CA GLY A 24 0.30 -7.33 -8.81
C GLY A 24 0.43 -8.80 -8.41
N ALA A 25 0.85 -9.07 -7.17
CA ALA A 25 0.88 -10.40 -6.57
C ALA A 25 -0.44 -10.81 -5.89
N GLY A 26 -1.48 -9.96 -5.97
CA GLY A 26 -2.80 -10.22 -5.42
C GLY A 26 -3.06 -9.59 -4.05
N ALA A 27 -2.14 -8.80 -3.50
CA ALA A 27 -2.42 -8.04 -2.27
C ALA A 27 -3.48 -6.96 -2.52
N ALA A 28 -4.43 -6.84 -1.59
CA ALA A 28 -5.58 -5.96 -1.74
C ALA A 28 -5.45 -4.70 -0.86
N LEU A 29 -6.01 -3.57 -1.31
CA LEU A 29 -6.18 -2.40 -0.46
C LEU A 29 -7.47 -2.51 0.34
N ILE A 30 -7.36 -2.48 1.66
CA ILE A 30 -8.49 -2.57 2.59
C ILE A 30 -8.51 -1.38 3.55
N ASP A 31 -9.70 -1.04 4.04
CA ASP A 31 -9.91 0.01 5.04
C ASP A 31 -9.73 -0.52 6.49
N GLY A 32 -9.96 0.33 7.49
CA GLY A 32 -9.89 -0.05 8.90
C GLY A 32 -10.90 -1.11 9.35
N ALA A 33 -11.96 -1.33 8.57
CA ALA A 33 -12.94 -2.40 8.77
C ALA A 33 -12.64 -3.65 7.92
N GLY A 34 -11.56 -3.65 7.15
CA GLY A 34 -11.19 -4.74 6.26
C GLY A 34 -11.99 -4.81 4.95
N ARG A 35 -12.71 -3.73 4.59
CA ARG A 35 -13.49 -3.67 3.34
C ARG A 35 -12.58 -3.22 2.18
N PRO A 36 -12.80 -3.70 0.95
CA PRO A 36 -11.98 -3.31 -0.19
C PRO A 36 -12.10 -1.82 -0.51
N VAL A 37 -10.98 -1.10 -0.51
CA VAL A 37 -10.91 0.34 -0.82
C VAL A 37 -11.21 0.62 -2.29
N MET A 38 -10.83 -0.31 -3.17
CA MET A 38 -10.99 -0.19 -4.62
C MET A 38 -12.29 -0.83 -5.15
N ALA A 39 -13.26 -1.11 -4.28
CA ALA A 39 -14.53 -1.72 -4.67
C ALA A 39 -15.26 -0.86 -5.73
N GLY A 40 -15.66 -1.50 -6.84
CA GLY A 40 -16.38 -0.81 -7.92
C GLY A 40 -15.51 0.05 -8.85
N ILE A 41 -14.19 0.12 -8.62
CA ILE A 41 -13.26 0.87 -9.48
C ILE A 41 -12.76 -0.05 -10.61
N PRO A 42 -12.88 0.33 -11.89
CA PRO A 42 -12.29 -0.42 -12.99
C PRO A 42 -10.78 -0.65 -12.79
N GLY A 43 -10.35 -1.91 -12.88
CA GLY A 43 -8.97 -2.32 -12.60
C GLY A 43 -8.65 -2.57 -11.12
N GLY A 44 -9.53 -2.20 -10.19
CA GLY A 44 -9.40 -2.49 -8.76
C GLY A 44 -8.06 -2.04 -8.18
N ASP A 45 -7.42 -2.92 -7.41
CA ASP A 45 -6.08 -2.67 -6.84
C ASP A 45 -4.97 -2.53 -7.90
N LEU A 46 -5.24 -2.89 -9.17
CA LEU A 46 -4.33 -2.72 -10.30
C LEU A 46 -4.73 -1.56 -11.22
N ALA A 47 -5.66 -0.71 -10.80
CA ALA A 47 -6.01 0.51 -11.51
C ALA A 47 -4.77 1.42 -11.69
N PRO A 48 -4.80 2.38 -12.64
CA PRO A 48 -3.73 3.35 -12.81
C PRO A 48 -3.33 4.02 -11.50
N ARG A 49 -2.03 4.26 -11.34
CA ARG A 49 -1.44 4.74 -10.08
C ARG A 49 -2.13 5.99 -9.51
N ASP A 50 -2.54 6.91 -10.37
CA ASP A 50 -3.24 8.14 -9.98
C ASP A 50 -4.66 7.89 -9.47
N VAL A 51 -5.36 6.90 -10.05
CA VAL A 51 -6.69 6.45 -9.58
C VAL A 51 -6.55 5.82 -8.19
N VAL A 52 -5.59 4.90 -8.01
CA VAL A 52 -5.34 4.28 -6.71
C VAL A 52 -4.95 5.33 -5.67
N ALA A 53 -4.02 6.23 -6.01
CA ALA A 53 -3.56 7.27 -5.08
C ALA A 53 -4.69 8.23 -4.65
N ARG A 54 -5.57 8.63 -5.59
CA ARG A 54 -6.74 9.45 -5.27
C ARG A 54 -7.71 8.72 -4.35
N GLN A 55 -7.98 7.44 -4.59
CA GLN A 55 -8.88 6.67 -3.75
C GLN A 55 -8.33 6.49 -2.34
N VAL A 56 -7.05 6.13 -2.21
CA VAL A 56 -6.37 6.02 -0.91
C VAL A 56 -6.42 7.34 -0.15
N ALA A 57 -6.12 8.47 -0.82
CA ALA A 57 -6.21 9.79 -0.20
C ALA A 57 -7.64 10.12 0.25
N ALA A 58 -8.65 9.88 -0.60
CA ALA A 58 -10.05 10.14 -0.26
C ALA A 58 -10.53 9.30 0.94
N THR A 59 -10.09 8.05 1.06
CA THR A 59 -10.40 7.19 2.21
C THR A 59 -9.79 7.74 3.49
N ILE A 60 -8.55 8.24 3.45
CA ILE A 60 -7.87 8.84 4.60
C ILE A 60 -8.50 10.19 4.97
N ASP A 61 -8.81 11.03 3.99
CA ASP A 61 -9.47 12.32 4.19
C ASP A 61 -10.88 12.16 4.79
N ALA A 62 -11.55 11.04 4.52
CA ALA A 62 -12.81 10.65 5.14
C ALA A 62 -12.65 10.15 6.60
N GLY A 63 -11.43 10.11 7.13
CA GLY A 63 -11.11 9.73 8.51
C GLY A 63 -10.85 8.23 8.72
N ASP A 64 -10.71 7.44 7.66
CA ASP A 64 -10.37 6.01 7.75
C ASP A 64 -8.86 5.80 7.55
N ARG A 65 -8.41 4.55 7.69
CA ARG A 65 -7.05 4.10 7.43
C ARG A 65 -7.04 3.14 6.26
N VAL A 66 -5.93 3.09 5.53
CA VAL A 66 -5.76 2.15 4.42
C VAL A 66 -4.61 1.20 4.72
N PHE A 67 -4.81 -0.06 4.37
CA PHE A 67 -3.82 -1.12 4.52
C PHE A 67 -3.64 -1.88 3.22
N LEU A 68 -2.43 -2.38 2.99
CA LEU A 68 -2.13 -3.39 1.97
C LEU A 68 -2.17 -4.77 2.62
N ASP A 69 -3.16 -5.58 2.27
CA ASP A 69 -3.37 -6.92 2.81
C ASP A 69 -2.83 -7.99 1.86
N ALA A 70 -1.71 -8.58 2.25
CA ALA A 70 -1.04 -9.66 1.52
C ALA A 70 -1.33 -11.06 2.10
N ARG A 71 -2.11 -11.16 3.19
CA ARG A 71 -2.23 -12.38 3.99
C ARG A 71 -2.81 -13.54 3.17
N ALA A 72 -3.88 -13.27 2.42
CA ALA A 72 -4.56 -14.30 1.61
C ALA A 72 -3.80 -14.64 0.32
N ALA A 73 -3.23 -13.65 -0.36
CA ALA A 73 -2.62 -13.84 -1.68
C ALA A 73 -1.17 -14.33 -1.65
N ILE A 74 -0.40 -13.94 -0.62
CA ILE A 74 1.03 -14.19 -0.54
C ILE A 74 1.40 -14.91 0.77
N GLY A 75 0.81 -14.48 1.89
CA GLY A 75 0.92 -15.14 3.19
C GLY A 75 2.37 -15.42 3.61
N PRO A 76 2.70 -16.65 4.09
CA PRO A 76 4.05 -17.02 4.52
C PRO A 76 5.16 -16.81 3.48
N GLY A 77 4.81 -16.77 2.18
CA GLY A 77 5.77 -16.52 1.10
C GLY A 77 6.24 -15.06 0.98
N PHE A 78 5.67 -14.14 1.75
CA PHE A 78 5.91 -12.70 1.58
C PHE A 78 7.38 -12.33 1.76
N ALA A 79 8.04 -12.83 2.80
CA ALA A 79 9.43 -12.51 3.09
C ALA A 79 10.41 -13.01 2.00
N ALA A 80 10.08 -14.14 1.36
CA ALA A 80 10.88 -14.67 0.26
C ALA A 80 10.67 -13.87 -1.04
N ARG A 81 9.43 -13.48 -1.34
CA ARG A 81 9.08 -12.77 -2.58
C ARG A 81 9.41 -11.28 -2.55
N PHE A 82 9.29 -10.64 -1.39
CA PHE A 82 9.47 -9.20 -1.20
C PHE A 82 10.42 -8.89 -0.01
N PRO A 83 11.68 -9.33 -0.04
CA PRO A 83 12.58 -9.29 1.11
C PRO A 83 12.83 -7.87 1.64
N THR A 84 12.92 -6.86 0.75
CA THR A 84 13.09 -5.46 1.16
C THR A 84 11.88 -4.92 1.92
N ALA A 85 10.66 -5.19 1.43
CA ALA A 85 9.43 -4.77 2.09
C ALA A 85 9.25 -5.52 3.43
N ALA A 86 9.53 -6.82 3.45
CA ALA A 86 9.48 -7.63 4.66
C ALA A 86 10.47 -7.15 5.73
N ALA A 87 11.69 -6.74 5.33
CA ALA A 87 12.67 -6.17 6.24
C ALA A 87 12.19 -4.83 6.84
N ALA A 88 11.55 -3.97 6.03
CA ALA A 88 10.96 -2.73 6.51
C ALA A 88 9.83 -2.99 7.53
N CYS A 89 8.90 -3.89 7.20
CA CYS A 89 7.79 -4.26 8.09
C CYS A 89 8.30 -4.85 9.42
N ARG A 90 9.31 -5.73 9.36
CA ARG A 90 9.89 -6.35 10.55
C ARG A 90 10.52 -5.34 11.50
N LYS A 91 11.19 -4.30 10.98
CA LYS A 91 11.74 -3.21 11.81
C LYS A 91 10.66 -2.45 12.56
N ALA A 92 9.45 -2.39 12.00
CA ALA A 92 8.27 -1.78 12.61
C ALA A 92 7.39 -2.78 13.40
N GLY A 93 7.84 -4.02 13.59
CA GLY A 93 7.09 -5.05 14.34
C GLY A 93 5.89 -5.64 13.59
N ILE A 94 5.80 -5.44 12.27
CA ILE A 94 4.72 -5.95 11.43
C ILE A 94 5.19 -7.20 10.69
N ASP A 95 4.38 -8.26 10.74
CA ASP A 95 4.55 -9.45 9.91
C ASP A 95 3.52 -9.46 8.75
N PRO A 96 3.92 -9.15 7.51
CA PRO A 96 3.01 -9.13 6.36
C PRO A 96 2.34 -10.46 6.03
N ALA A 97 2.87 -11.58 6.53
CA ALA A 97 2.23 -12.89 6.34
C ALA A 97 0.94 -13.03 7.16
N SER A 98 0.83 -12.28 8.27
CA SER A 98 -0.26 -12.41 9.25
C SER A 98 -0.97 -11.08 9.57
N GLN A 99 -0.39 -9.94 9.19
CA GLN A 99 -0.89 -8.59 9.50
C GLN A 99 -0.94 -7.72 8.24
N PRO A 100 -2.00 -6.93 8.03
CA PRO A 100 -2.03 -5.92 6.98
C PRO A 100 -0.97 -4.83 7.19
N ILE A 101 -0.38 -4.34 6.11
CA ILE A 101 0.66 -3.30 6.15
C ILE A 101 -0.04 -1.93 6.08
N PRO A 102 0.09 -1.03 7.07
CA PRO A 102 -0.47 0.31 6.98
C PRO A 102 0.17 1.08 5.83
N VAL A 103 -0.64 1.77 5.04
CA VAL A 103 -0.17 2.58 3.91
C VAL A 103 -0.77 3.98 3.90
N ALA A 104 0.00 4.93 3.39
CA ALA A 104 -0.41 6.31 3.18
C ALA A 104 0.05 6.81 1.79
N PRO A 105 -0.61 7.85 1.23
CA PRO A 105 -0.11 8.52 0.05
C PRO A 105 1.14 9.31 0.42
N ALA A 106 2.25 9.07 -0.27
CA ALA A 106 3.47 9.87 -0.13
C ALA A 106 3.72 10.69 -1.37
N ALA A 107 4.09 11.97 -1.20
CA ALA A 107 4.62 12.78 -2.29
C ALA A 107 5.94 12.17 -2.75
N HIS A 108 5.97 11.56 -3.94
CA HIS A 108 7.13 10.78 -4.38
C HIS A 108 7.85 11.40 -5.59
N TYR A 109 7.20 12.29 -6.36
CA TYR A 109 7.85 12.90 -7.53
C TYR A 109 7.28 14.27 -7.93
N HIS A 110 8.15 15.25 -8.17
CA HIS A 110 7.78 16.45 -8.94
C HIS A 110 7.82 16.11 -10.44
N MET A 111 6.67 15.82 -11.03
CA MET A 111 6.49 15.93 -12.48
C MET A 111 6.38 17.43 -12.80
N GLY A 112 7.52 18.12 -12.90
CA GLY A 112 7.60 19.56 -13.16
C GLY A 112 8.99 20.12 -12.87
N GLY A 113 9.63 20.64 -13.92
CA GLY A 113 10.86 21.43 -13.95
C GLY A 113 10.84 22.22 -15.26
N ILE A 114 11.55 23.36 -15.32
CA ILE A 114 11.51 24.31 -16.46
C ILE A 114 11.93 23.63 -17.76
#